data_AF-A0AAD6LZC4-F1
#
_entry.id   AF-A0AAD6LZC4-F1
#
_cell.length_a   1.000
_cell.length_b   1.000
_cell.length_c   1.000
_cell.angle_alpha   90.00
_cell.angle_beta   90.00
_cell.angle_gamma   90.00
#
_symmetry.space_group_name_H-M   'P 1'
#
loop_
_entity.id
_entity.type
_entity.pdbx_description
1 polymer ?
#
loop_
_entity_poly.entity_id
_entity_poly.type
_entity_poly.pdbx_seq_one_letter_code
_entity_poly.pdbx_strand_id
1 'polypeptide(L)'
;MMSSFQILLRTRTRGEHFLVRWAIPQLHDIDTLSKMVDPALNGEYSAKSLSNFADIISRCVQSEPEFRPQMSEVVQDLTDMIKRDRPSNESIGD
;
A
#
# COMPACT_ATOMS: atom_id res chain seq x y z
N MET A 1 8.76 16.82 -7.17
CA MET A 1 8.05 15.61 -6.70
C MET A 1 7.75 14.59 -7.81
N MET A 2 7.40 15.00 -9.05
CA MET A 2 7.13 14.01 -10.13
C MET A 2 8.38 13.40 -10.78
N SER A 3 9.56 14.01 -10.63
CA SER A 3 10.79 13.52 -11.28
C SER A 3 11.37 12.26 -10.63
N SER A 4 11.21 12.11 -9.31
CA SER A 4 11.76 10.96 -8.56
C SER A 4 10.99 9.66 -8.84
N PHE A 5 9.66 9.76 -9.00
CA PHE A 5 8.81 8.62 -9.37
C PHE A 5 9.14 8.09 -10.77
N GLN A 6 9.47 9.00 -11.71
CA GLN A 6 9.82 8.62 -13.07
C GLN A 6 11.19 7.93 -13.17
N ILE A 7 12.14 8.29 -12.30
CA ILE A 7 13.49 7.70 -12.25
C ILE A 7 13.44 6.29 -11.68
N LEU A 8 12.65 6.05 -10.62
CA LEU A 8 12.46 4.71 -10.04
C LEU A 8 11.88 3.70 -11.04
N LEU A 9 10.99 4.17 -11.93
CA LEU A 9 10.44 3.36 -13.02
C LEU A 9 11.45 3.04 -14.14
N ARG A 10 12.47 3.90 -14.36
CA ARG A 10 13.46 3.74 -15.43
C ARG A 10 14.66 2.87 -15.04
N THR A 11 14.96 2.74 -13.76
CA THR A 11 16.10 1.95 -13.26
C THR A 11 15.75 0.50 -12.92
N ARG A 12 14.47 0.12 -12.97
CA ARG A 12 14.04 -1.25 -12.70
C ARG A 12 14.28 -2.16 -13.90
N THR A 13 14.87 -3.33 -13.65
CA THR A 13 15.28 -4.30 -14.67
C THR A 13 14.08 -4.73 -15.54
N ARG A 14 14.32 -5.23 -16.76
CA ARG A 14 13.30 -5.46 -17.81
C ARG A 14 12.05 -6.25 -17.37
N GLY A 15 12.14 -7.08 -16.32
CA GLY A 15 11.01 -7.80 -15.70
C GLY A 15 10.19 -6.97 -14.70
N GLU A 16 10.79 -5.93 -14.14
CA GLU A 16 10.23 -4.99 -13.17
C GLU A 16 9.65 -3.71 -13.84
N HIS A 17 9.64 -3.67 -15.17
CA HIS A 17 8.88 -2.69 -15.96
C HIS A 17 7.36 -2.82 -15.73
N PHE A 18 6.89 -4.02 -15.37
CA PHE A 18 5.51 -4.27 -14.98
C PHE A 18 5.41 -4.31 -13.45
N LEU A 19 5.21 -3.12 -12.86
CA LEU A 19 5.00 -2.92 -11.41
C LEU A 19 4.11 -3.99 -10.78
N VAL A 20 2.96 -4.26 -11.42
CA VAL A 20 1.94 -5.17 -10.92
C VAL A 20 2.47 -6.60 -10.82
N ARG A 21 3.16 -7.09 -11.85
CA ARG A 21 3.69 -8.46 -11.89
C ARG A 21 4.80 -8.69 -10.86
N TRP A 22 5.57 -7.66 -10.55
CA TRP A 22 6.61 -7.71 -9.51
C TRP A 22 6.05 -7.52 -8.09
N ALA A 23 4.99 -6.72 -7.94
CA ALA A 23 4.39 -6.42 -6.65
C ALA A 23 3.53 -7.56 -6.10
N ILE A 24 2.68 -8.18 -6.93
CA ILE A 24 1.75 -9.26 -6.52
C ILE A 24 2.40 -10.33 -5.62
N PRO A 25 3.55 -10.96 -5.99
CA PRO A 25 4.14 -12.00 -5.15
C PRO A 25 4.66 -11.49 -3.80
N GLN A 26 4.95 -10.19 -3.68
CA GLN A 26 5.49 -9.58 -2.47
C GLN A 26 4.39 -9.04 -1.53
N LEU A 27 3.15 -8.90 -2.02
CA LEU A 27 2.01 -8.49 -1.17
C LEU A 27 1.63 -9.55 -0.11
N HIS A 28 2.11 -10.79 -0.27
CA HIS A 28 1.76 -11.92 0.58
C HIS A 28 2.73 -12.10 1.77
N ASP A 29 3.90 -11.47 1.74
CA ASP A 29 4.93 -11.60 2.78
C ASP A 29 5.29 -10.23 3.34
N ILE A 30 5.02 -10.04 4.63
CA ILE A 30 5.23 -8.80 5.39
C ILE A 30 6.69 -8.32 5.35
N ASP A 31 7.67 -9.24 5.31
CA ASP A 31 9.09 -8.91 5.28
C ASP A 31 9.50 -8.39 3.90
N THR A 32 8.91 -8.95 2.84
CA THR A 32 9.13 -8.45 1.46
C THR A 32 8.39 -7.15 1.22
N LEU A 33 7.16 -7.04 1.73
CA LEU A 33 6.34 -5.85 1.65
C LEU A 33 7.02 -4.67 2.34
N SER A 34 7.63 -4.88 3.50
CA SER A 34 8.41 -3.85 4.22
C SER A 34 9.61 -3.35 3.42
N LYS A 35 10.19 -4.18 2.53
CA LYS A 35 11.29 -3.77 1.63
C LYS A 35 10.80 -2.99 0.41
N MET A 36 9.51 -3.07 0.08
CA MET A 36 8.89 -2.29 -1.00
C MET A 36 8.46 -0.90 -0.55
N VAL A 37 8.31 -0.68 0.76
CA VAL A 37 7.92 0.62 1.31
C VAL A 37 8.97 1.66 0.99
N ASP A 38 8.54 2.88 0.69
CA ASP A 38 9.43 3.99 0.41
C ASP A 38 10.36 4.23 1.61
N PRO A 39 11.70 4.20 1.43
CA PRO A 39 12.65 4.47 2.51
C PRO A 39 12.43 5.82 3.20
N ALA A 40 11.81 6.80 2.53
CA ALA A 40 11.47 8.10 3.08
C ALA A 40 10.37 8.05 4.16
N LEU A 41 9.65 6.93 4.29
CA LEU A 41 8.68 6.71 5.36
C LEU A 41 9.35 6.34 6.70
N ASN A 42 10.67 6.17 6.74
CA ASN A 42 11.49 6.02 7.95
C ASN A 42 11.01 4.96 8.97
N GLY A 43 10.20 3.99 8.55
CA GLY A 43 9.62 3.00 9.45
C GLY A 43 8.45 3.51 10.30
N GLU A 44 7.89 4.69 10.00
CA GLU A 44 6.71 5.24 10.66
C GLU A 44 5.41 4.58 10.15
N TYR A 45 5.38 3.25 10.14
CA TYR A 45 4.21 2.47 9.77
C TYR A 45 4.10 1.22 10.63
N SER A 46 2.88 0.88 11.03
CA SER A 46 2.62 -0.38 11.72
C SER A 46 2.56 -1.54 10.71
N ALA A 47 3.02 -2.74 11.10
CA ALA A 47 2.89 -3.94 10.28
C ALA A 47 1.42 -4.24 9.92
N LYS A 48 0.49 -3.86 10.80
CA LYS A 48 -0.96 -3.99 10.60
C LYS A 48 -1.46 -3.06 9.49
N SER A 49 -1.07 -1.79 9.51
CA SER A 49 -1.43 -0.83 8.46
C SER A 49 -0.82 -1.21 7.12
N LEU A 50 0.42 -1.72 7.13
CA LEU A 50 1.08 -2.21 5.93
C LEU A 50 0.34 -3.43 5.31
N SER A 51 -0.07 -4.40 6.14
CA SER A 51 -0.85 -5.56 5.69
C SER A 51 -2.22 -5.16 5.14
N ASN A 52 -2.93 -4.25 5.80
CA ASN A 52 -4.21 -3.73 5.31
C ASN A 52 -4.04 -3.03 3.94
N PHE A 53 -2.96 -2.27 3.78
CA PHE A 53 -2.67 -1.58 2.53
C PHE A 53 -2.37 -2.57 1.39
N ALA A 54 -1.64 -3.66 1.67
CA ALA A 54 -1.39 -4.72 0.71
C ALA A 54 -2.67 -5.45 0.28
N ASP A 55 -3.62 -5.67 1.19
CA ASP A 55 -4.92 -6.25 0.85
C ASP A 55 -5.70 -5.37 -0.14
N ILE A 56 -5.77 -4.07 0.12
CA ILE A 56 -6.42 -3.09 -0.76
C ILE A 56 -5.75 -3.12 -2.15
N ILE A 57 -4.41 -3.10 -2.21
CA ILE A 57 -3.67 -3.18 -3.48
C ILE A 57 -3.98 -4.49 -4.20
N SER A 58 -3.96 -5.62 -3.49
CA SER A 58 -4.21 -6.95 -4.06
C SER A 58 -5.57 -7.02 -4.75
N ARG A 59 -6.62 -6.49 -4.11
CA ARG A 59 -7.96 -6.37 -4.71
C ARG A 59 -7.99 -5.43 -5.92
N CYS A 60 -7.25 -4.32 -5.88
CA CYS A 60 -7.21 -3.35 -7.00
C CYS A 60 -6.50 -3.89 -8.25
N VAL A 61 -5.51 -4.78 -8.09
CA VAL A 61 -4.68 -5.30 -9.19
C VAL A 61 -5.11 -6.67 -9.71
N GLN A 62 -6.27 -7.17 -9.27
CA GLN A 62 -6.86 -8.41 -9.78
C GLN A 62 -6.99 -8.39 -11.31
N SER A 63 -6.72 -9.54 -11.94
CA SER A 63 -6.79 -9.67 -13.40
C SER A 63 -8.23 -9.52 -13.89
N GLU A 64 -9.18 -10.06 -13.13
CA GLU A 64 -10.58 -10.04 -13.42
C GLU A 64 -11.22 -8.72 -12.93
N PRO A 65 -11.91 -7.97 -13.81
CA PRO A 65 -12.51 -6.69 -13.47
C PRO A 65 -13.63 -6.79 -12.42
N GLU A 66 -14.28 -7.95 -12.32
CA GLU A 66 -15.40 -8.20 -11.40
C GLU A 66 -14.98 -8.28 -9.93
N PHE A 67 -13.72 -8.61 -9.66
CA PHE A 67 -13.17 -8.60 -8.29
C PHE A 67 -12.52 -7.27 -7.92
N ARG A 68 -12.41 -6.34 -8.86
CA ARG A 68 -11.84 -5.01 -8.58
C ARG A 68 -12.89 -4.16 -7.87
N PRO A 69 -12.59 -3.63 -6.66
CA PRO A 69 -13.52 -2.80 -5.92
C PRO A 69 -13.77 -1.48 -6.65
N GLN A 70 -14.90 -0.85 -6.36
CA GLN A 70 -15.16 0.51 -6.83
C GLN A 70 -14.20 1.49 -6.17
N MET A 71 -13.88 2.58 -6.86
CA MET A 71 -12.99 3.60 -6.32
C MET A 71 -13.56 4.24 -5.03
N SER A 72 -14.89 4.30 -4.90
CA SER A 72 -15.57 4.71 -3.67
C SER A 72 -15.21 3.82 -2.47
N GLU A 73 -15.21 2.49 -2.67
CA GLU A 73 -14.83 1.51 -1.65
C GLU A 73 -13.35 1.62 -1.29
N VAL A 74 -12.48 1.80 -2.30
CA VAL A 74 -11.04 1.98 -2.07
C VAL A 74 -10.75 3.22 -1.23
N VAL A 75 -11.43 4.35 -1.52
CA VAL A 75 -11.29 5.58 -0.72
C VAL A 75 -11.78 5.37 0.72
N GLN A 76 -12.88 4.64 0.89
CA GLN A 76 -13.43 4.31 2.21
C GLN A 76 -12.46 3.44 3.01
N ASP A 77 -11.93 2.37 2.41
CA ASP A 77 -10.97 1.46 3.03
C ASP A 77 -9.69 2.19 3.48
N LEU A 78 -9.15 3.07 2.63
CA LEU A 78 -7.99 3.90 2.96
C LEU A 78 -8.28 4.89 4.09
N THR A 79 -9.46 5.51 4.07
CA THR A 79 -9.87 6.47 5.10
C THR A 79 -10.00 5.78 6.45
N ASP A 80 -10.61 4.59 6.49
CA ASP A 80 -10.78 3.83 7.73
C ASP A 80 -9.46 3.28 8.26
N MET A 81 -8.53 2.91 7.38
CA MET A 81 -7.17 2.55 7.77
C MET A 81 -6.47 3.72 8.49
N ILE A 82 -6.52 4.93 7.93
CA ILE A 82 -5.89 6.12 8.53
C ILE A 82 -6.55 6.48 9.87
N LYS A 83 -7.86 6.35 9.99
CA LYS A 83 -8.58 6.59 11.25
C LYS A 83 -8.18 5.60 12.34
N ARG A 84 -7.93 4.34 11.99
CA ARG A 84 -7.54 3.28 12.94
C ARG A 84 -6.08 3.37 13.38
N ASP A 85 -5.21 3.93 12.53
CA ASP A 85 -3.78 4.11 12.83
C ASP A 85 -3.52 5.33 13.74
N ARG A 86 -4.46 6.27 13.81
CA ARG A 86 -4.49 7.29 14.87
C ARG A 86 -5.02 6.66 16.16
N PRO A 87 -4.20 6.47 17.21
CA PRO A 87 -4.77 6.17 18.52
C PRO A 87 -5.67 7.34 18.90
N SER A 88 -6.93 7.06 19.18
CA SER A 88 -7.85 7.99 19.81
C SER A 88 -7.31 8.35 21.20
N ASN A 89 -6.42 9.34 21.28
CA ASN A 89 -6.18 10.09 22.50
C ASN A 89 -7.37 11.03 22.74
N GLU A 90 -8.52 10.45 23.07
CA GLU A 90 -9.61 11.15 23.76
C GLU A 90 -10.18 10.19 24.82
N SER A 91 -9.34 9.87 25.82
CA SER A 91 -9.86 9.63 27.16
C SER A 91 -10.31 10.99 27.69
N ILE A 92 -11.61 11.22 27.55
CA ILE A 92 -12.43 12.22 28.22
C ILE A 92 -11.93 12.42 29.66
N GLY A 93 -11.46 13.63 29.94
CA GLY A 93 -11.52 14.16 31.29
C GLY A 93 -12.95 14.62 31.53
N ASP A 94 -13.65 13.93 32.42
CA ASP A 94 -14.55 14.46 33.47
C ASP A 94 -15.07 13.29 34.32
#